data_AF-A0A951KYU6-F1
#
_entry.id   AF-A0A951KYU6-F1
#
_cell.length_a   1.000
_cell.length_b   1.000
_cell.length_c   1.000
_cell.angle_alpha   90.00
_cell.angle_beta   90.00
_cell.angle_gamma   90.00
#
_symmetry.space_group_name_H-M   'P 1'
#
loop_
_entity.id
_entity.type
_entity.pdbx_description
1 polymer ?
#
loop_
_entity_poly.entity_id
_entity_poly.type
_entity_poly.pdbx_seq_one_letter_code
_entity_poly.pdbx_strand_id
1 'polypeptide(L)' 'MTVKLTLVGGPTALLEYAGLRWLTDPAFSPPGDYAGLVKTTGPAIEPDRLVPIDVVLLSHDQHSDNLETGGA' A
#
# COMPACT_ATOMS: atom_id res chain seq x y z
N MET A 1 2.91 -15.88 -18.54
CA MET A 1 2.25 -15.47 -17.27
C MET A 1 2.32 -13.96 -17.19
N THR A 2 1.19 -13.32 -16.94
CA THR A 2 1.11 -11.85 -16.82
C THR A 2 1.00 -11.48 -15.36
N VAL A 3 1.72 -10.44 -14.95
CA VAL A 3 1.50 -9.76 -13.67
C VAL A 3 0.67 -8.52 -13.98
N LYS A 4 -0.44 -8.32 -13.28
CA LYS A 4 -1.14 -7.03 -13.31
C LYS A 4 -0.74 -6.24 -12.07
N LEU A 5 -0.21 -5.04 -12.29
CA LEU A 5 0.11 -4.08 -11.24
C LEU A 5 -0.93 -2.97 -11.23
N THR A 6 -1.37 -2.58 -10.04
CA THR A 6 -2.16 -1.37 -9.82
C THR A 6 -1.49 -0.56 -8.72
N LEU A 7 -1.02 0.65 -9.05
CA LEU A 7 -0.50 1.57 -8.05
C LEU A 7 -1.68 2.09 -7.22
N VAL A 8 -1.63 1.87 -5.91
CA VAL A 8 -2.60 2.44 -4.96
C VAL A 8 -2.11 3.81 -4.52
N GLY A 9 -0.84 3.95 -4.15
CA GLY A 9 -0.24 5.23 -3.78
C GLY A 9 0.97 5.05 -2.88
N GLY A 10 1.94 5.98 -2.95
CA GLY A 10 3.21 5.82 -2.23
C GLY A 10 3.89 4.49 -2.58
N PRO A 11 4.33 3.69 -1.59
CA PRO A 11 4.92 2.38 -1.81
C PRO A 11 3.86 1.26 -1.96
N THR A 12 2.56 1.58 -1.86
CA THR A 12 1.48 0.61 -1.93
C THR A 12 1.07 0.29 -3.37
N ALA A 13 1.26 -0.97 -3.76
CA ALA A 13 0.80 -1.52 -5.03
C ALA A 13 0.05 -2.84 -4.81
N LEU A 14 -1.01 -3.03 -5.59
CA LEU A 14 -1.72 -4.31 -5.70
C LEU A 14 -1.17 -5.09 -6.90
N LEU A 15 -0.72 -6.31 -6.65
CA LEU A 15 -0.26 -7.24 -7.67
C LEU A 15 -1.25 -8.41 -7.77
N GLU A 16 -1.71 -8.69 -8.98
CA GLU A 16 -2.46 -9.90 -9.29
C GLU A 16 -1.52 -10.85 -10.04
N TYR A 17 -1.10 -11.92 -9.37
CA TYR A 17 -0.13 -12.87 -9.91
C TYR A 17 -0.34 -14.27 -9.34
N ALA A 18 -0.23 -15.29 -10.21
CA ALA A 18 -0.37 -16.70 -9.87
C ALA A 18 -1.69 -17.05 -9.14
N GLY A 19 -2.78 -16.33 -9.44
CA GLY A 19 -4.07 -16.53 -8.79
C GLY A 19 -4.19 -15.89 -7.40
N LEU A 20 -3.17 -15.16 -6.96
CA LEU A 20 -3.11 -14.47 -5.68
C LEU A 20 -3.09 -12.96 -5.86
N ARG A 21 -3.56 -12.26 -4.84
CA ARG A 21 -3.54 -10.81 -4.70
C ARG A 21 -2.55 -10.42 -3.61
N TRP A 22 -1.51 -9.71 -4.00
CA TRP A 22 -0.43 -9.27 -3.12
C TRP A 22 -0.50 -7.76 -2.95
N LEU A 23 -0.33 -7.28 -1.72
CA LEU A 23 -0.26 -5.86 -1.41
C LEU A 23 1.14 -5.53 -0.88
N THR A 24 1.80 -4.53 -1.45
CA THR A 24 3.10 -4.04 -0.94
C THR A 24 2.88 -2.92 0.06
N ASP A 25 3.74 -2.83 1.08
CA ASP A 25 3.97 -1.67 1.95
C ASP A 25 2.70 -0.81 2.17
N PRO A 26 1.70 -1.32 2.90
CA PRO A 26 0.38 -0.68 2.99
C PRO A 26 0.45 0.70 3.67
N ALA A 27 0.07 1.75 2.93
CA ALA A 27 0.16 3.15 3.35
C ALA A 27 -0.99 4.01 2.78
N PHE A 28 -2.12 4.04 3.48
CA PHE A 28 -3.39 4.65 3.10
C PHE A 28 -3.71 5.99 3.74
N SER A 29 -2.85 6.51 4.62
CA SER A 29 -3.08 7.81 5.26
C SER A 29 -3.34 8.92 4.24
N PRO A 30 -4.18 9.92 4.55
CA PRO A 30 -4.41 11.07 3.69
C PRO A 30 -3.12 11.92 3.52
N PRO A 31 -3.13 12.94 2.64
CA PRO A 31 -2.07 13.94 2.62
C PRO A 31 -1.85 14.56 4.01
N GLY A 32 -0.58 14.73 4.42
CA GLY A 32 -0.24 15.20 5.76
C GLY A 32 1.27 15.13 6.06
N ASP A 33 1.65 15.64 7.23
CA ASP A 33 3.00 15.49 7.78
C ASP A 33 3.05 14.27 8.72
N TYR A 34 3.97 13.36 8.44
CA TYR A 34 4.22 12.14 9.19
C TYR A 34 5.68 12.12 9.63
N ALA A 35 5.95 12.69 10.81
CA ALA A 35 7.29 12.77 11.39
C ALA A 35 8.33 13.43 10.47
N GLY A 36 7.95 14.51 9.78
CA GLY A 36 8.83 15.25 8.87
C GLY A 36 8.83 14.73 7.43
N LEU A 37 8.09 13.66 7.14
CA LEU A 37 7.78 13.23 5.78
C LEU A 37 6.41 13.76 5.38
N VAL A 38 6.37 14.57 4.31
CA VAL A 38 5.12 15.15 3.82
C VAL A 38 4.54 14.29 2.70
N LYS A 39 3.39 13.67 2.98
CA LYS A 39 2.57 12.98 1.98
C LYS A 39 1.71 14.01 1.24
N THR A 40 1.89 14.12 -0.07
CA THR A 40 1.22 15.14 -0.90
C THR A 40 -0.10 14.69 -1.51
N THR A 41 -0.31 13.37 -1.63
CA THR A 41 -1.52 12.77 -2.21
C THR A 41 -1.99 11.58 -1.39
N GLY A 42 -3.30 11.41 -1.26
CA GLY A 42 -3.91 10.23 -0.66
C GLY A 42 -3.83 9.00 -1.58
N PRO A 43 -4.29 7.83 -1.11
CA PRO A 43 -4.37 6.65 -1.95
C PRO A 43 -5.40 6.85 -3.09
N ALA A 44 -5.15 6.26 -4.25
CA ALA A 44 -6.09 6.20 -5.37
C ALA A 44 -7.23 5.20 -5.13
N ILE A 45 -7.03 4.24 -4.22
CA ILE A 45 -8.02 3.25 -3.79
C ILE A 45 -8.05 3.27 -2.27
N GLU A 46 -9.21 3.61 -1.71
CA GLU A 46 -9.43 3.57 -0.27
C GLU A 46 -9.35 2.12 0.26
N PRO A 47 -8.88 1.90 1.51
CA PRO A 47 -8.72 0.56 2.09
C PRO A 47 -9.98 -0.29 2.03
N ASP A 48 -11.15 0.32 2.26
CA ASP A 48 -12.46 -0.32 2.26
C ASP A 48 -12.96 -0.69 0.85
N ARG A 49 -12.29 -0.19 -0.19
CA ARG A 49 -12.53 -0.53 -1.61
C ARG A 49 -11.57 -1.57 -2.14
N LEU A 50 -10.57 -1.99 -1.35
CA LEU A 50 -9.71 -3.09 -1.74
C LEU A 50 -10.49 -4.40 -1.77
N VAL A 51 -10.18 -5.20 -2.79
CA VAL A 51 -10.59 -6.60 -2.84
C VAL A 51 -9.82 -7.41 -1.79
N PRO A 52 -10.30 -8.60 -1.37
CA PRO A 52 -9.57 -9.44 -0.43
C PRO A 52 -8.12 -9.68 -0.86
N ILE A 53 -7.18 -9.42 0.04
CA ILE A 53 -5.73 -9.56 -0.15
C ILE A 53 -5.29 -10.90 0.43
N ASP A 54 -4.50 -11.66 -0.32
CA ASP A 54 -4.01 -12.97 0.10
C ASP A 54 -2.66 -12.87 0.81
N VAL A 55 -1.82 -11.92 0.39
CA VAL A 55 -0.47 -11.73 0.93
C VAL A 55 -0.13 -10.26 1.07
N VAL A 56 0.48 -9.88 2.20
CA VAL A 56 1.11 -8.57 2.37
C VAL A 56 2.63 -8.75 2.33
N LEU A 57 3.29 -7.92 1.54
CA LEU A 57 4.75 -7.85 1.45
C LEU A 57 5.19 -6.53 2.08
N LEU A 58 5.88 -6.64 3.21
CA LEU A 58 6.54 -5.50 3.84
C LEU A 58 8.02 -5.52 3.47
N SER A 59 8.48 -4.50 2.76
CA SER A 59 9.89 -4.36 2.38
C SER A 59 10.77 -4.16 3.61
N HIS A 60 10.33 -3.30 4.54
CA HIS A 60 10.94 -3.03 5.84
C HIS A 60 10.04 -2.15 6.73
N ASP A 61 10.30 -2.07 8.03
CA ASP A 61 9.42 -1.42 9.03
C ASP A 61 10.02 -0.16 9.69
N GLN A 62 11.28 0.19 9.40
CA GLN A 62 11.94 1.35 10.03
C GLN A 62 11.44 2.70 9.51
N HIS A 63 10.61 2.68 8.47
CA HIS A 63 10.10 3.83 7.75
C HIS A 63 8.57 3.89 7.90
N SER A 64 8.09 5.02 8.45
CA SER A 64 6.66 5.21 8.77
C SER A 64 5.75 5.26 7.54
N ASP A 65 6.31 5.38 6.36
CA ASP A 65 5.63 5.34 5.08
C ASP A 65 5.46 3.93 4.50
N ASN A 66 6.08 2.89 5.07
CA ASN A 66 5.99 1.50 4.57
C ASN A 66 5.09 0.58 5.42
N LEU A 67 4.97 0.86 6.73
CA LEU A 67 3.99 0.22 7.62
C LEU A 67 3.36 1.28 8.51
N GLU A 68 2.30 1.92 8.02
CA GLU A 68 1.56 2.89 8.83
C GLU A 68 0.61 2.19 9.81
N THR A 69 0.21 2.89 10.87
CA THR A 69 -0.74 2.38 11.86
C THR A 69 -2.11 1.99 11.25
N GLY A 70 -2.48 2.58 10.11
CA GLY A 70 -3.69 2.23 9.35
C GLY A 70 -3.53 1.08 8.34
N GLY A 71 -2.32 0.54 8.19
CA GLY A 71 -1.98 -0.53 7.24
C GLY A 71 -1.77 -1.92 7.89
N ALA A 72 -1.94 -2.03 9.21
CA ALA A 72 -1.81 -3.26 10.00
C ALA A 72 -3.17 -3.94 10.27
#